data_AF-A0A0X3TRW6-F1
#
_entry.id   AF-A0A0X3TRW6-F1
#
_cell.length_a   1.000
_cell.length_b   1.000
_cell.length_c   1.000
_cell.angle_alpha   90.00
_cell.angle_beta   90.00
_cell.angle_gamma   90.00
#
_symmetry.space_group_name_H-M   'P 1'
#
loop_
_entity.id
_entity.type
_entity.pdbx_description
1 polymer ?
#
loop_
_entity_poly.entity_id
_entity_poly.type
_entity_poly.pdbx_seq_one_letter_code
_entity_poly.pdbx_strand_id
1 'polypeptide(L)'
;MNKMEITPALRYFFKKLERKSEALRQAEILEKDLKKTVPFDEVERFARSIMTQNIFIYTVGVNGKRESTILTKAMFSINKVVRIYYSTSFDEDQQGFLRLRPDIDQQLILVERLHGFRPKPELLYASKDECHVIRFFINWLMRRVDWEKTKIDNLDLYKRFVDVERKELEEAIAAEEAEREHHELQRTLDKHFGQREKRKMPSRLHH
;
A
#
# COMPACT_ATOMS: atom_id res chain seq x y z
N MET A 1 15.34 -59.74 31.59
CA MET A 1 15.32 -58.52 30.76
C MET A 1 16.37 -57.56 31.29
N ASN A 2 17.52 -57.44 30.61
CA ASN A 2 18.63 -56.60 31.07
C ASN A 2 18.27 -55.11 30.93
N LYS A 3 18.17 -54.40 32.06
CA LYS A 3 18.28 -52.95 32.08
C LYS A 3 19.72 -52.62 31.66
N MET A 4 19.93 -52.25 30.39
CA MET A 4 21.21 -51.65 29.99
C MET A 4 21.36 -50.34 30.76
N GLU A 5 22.23 -50.34 31.77
CA GLU A 5 22.54 -49.13 32.53
C GLU A 5 23.29 -48.15 31.63
N ILE A 6 22.72 -46.95 31.48
CA ILE A 6 23.34 -45.87 30.72
C ILE A 6 24.63 -45.46 31.42
N THR A 7 25.76 -45.70 30.76
CA THR A 7 27.08 -45.36 31.31
C THR A 7 27.22 -43.84 31.53
N PRO A 8 28.06 -43.39 32.47
CA PRO A 8 28.28 -41.96 32.70
C PRO A 8 28.71 -41.19 31.44
N ALA A 9 29.48 -41.83 30.55
CA ALA A 9 29.89 -41.27 29.28
C ALA A 9 28.71 -41.03 28.34
N LEU A 10 27.80 -42.00 28.21
CA LEU A 10 26.56 -41.84 27.43
C LEU A 10 25.67 -40.75 28.03
N ARG A 11 25.53 -40.70 29.35
CA ARG A 11 24.77 -39.64 30.04
C ARG A 11 25.37 -38.26 29.78
N TYR A 12 26.68 -38.12 29.77
CA TYR A 12 27.36 -36.86 29.44
C TYR A 12 27.18 -36.47 27.97
N PHE A 13 27.31 -37.43 27.05
CA PHE A 13 27.08 -37.24 25.62
C PHE A 13 25.65 -36.78 25.33
N PHE A 14 24.64 -37.45 25.88
CA PHE A 14 23.24 -37.06 25.72
C PHE A 14 22.94 -35.69 26.33
N LYS A 15 23.49 -35.36 27.51
CA LYS A 15 23.38 -34.00 28.07
C LYS A 15 24.00 -32.93 27.17
N LYS A 16 25.11 -33.22 26.49
CA LYS A 16 25.69 -32.30 25.50
C LYS A 16 24.82 -32.17 24.25
N LEU A 17 24.24 -33.27 23.78
CA LEU A 17 23.30 -33.27 22.66
C LEU A 17 22.04 -32.45 22.98
N GLU A 18 21.44 -32.64 24.15
CA GLU A 18 20.27 -31.86 24.62
C GLU A 18 20.60 -30.37 24.67
N ARG A 19 21.73 -29.98 25.26
CA ARG A 19 22.15 -28.57 25.31
C ARG A 19 22.36 -27.98 23.91
N LYS A 20 22.94 -28.75 22.99
CA LYS A 20 23.18 -28.27 21.62
C LYS A 20 21.89 -28.20 20.82
N SER A 21 20.98 -29.16 20.99
CA SER A 21 19.66 -29.18 20.36
C SER A 21 18.80 -28.01 20.86
N GLU A 22 18.80 -27.74 22.16
CA GLU A 22 18.08 -26.59 22.73
C GLU A 22 18.66 -25.26 22.24
N ALA A 23 19.99 -25.13 22.17
CA ALA A 23 20.63 -23.94 21.61
C ALA A 23 20.28 -23.72 20.14
N LEU A 24 20.19 -24.79 19.33
CA LEU A 24 19.75 -24.71 17.93
C LEU A 24 18.27 -24.33 17.83
N ARG A 25 17.42 -24.93 18.66
CA ARG A 25 15.99 -24.62 18.71
C ARG A 25 15.73 -23.17 19.14
N GLN A 26 16.46 -22.66 20.12
CA GLN A 26 16.36 -21.26 20.55
C GLN A 26 16.89 -20.30 19.47
N ALA A 27 17.97 -20.66 18.76
CA ALA A 27 18.43 -19.89 17.61
C ALA A 27 17.39 -19.86 16.47
N GLU A 28 16.70 -20.97 16.19
CA GLU A 28 15.61 -21.02 15.20
C GLU A 28 14.39 -20.19 15.62
N ILE A 29 14.03 -20.17 16.90
CA ILE A 29 12.93 -19.34 17.43
C ILE A 29 13.29 -17.85 17.31
N LEU A 30 14.51 -17.47 17.71
CA LEU A 30 15.00 -16.10 17.57
C LEU A 30 15.10 -15.66 16.10
N GLU A 31 15.53 -16.53 15.19
CA GLU A 31 15.49 -16.25 13.75
C GLU A 31 14.07 -16.06 13.22
N LYS A 32 13.09 -16.83 13.70
CA LYS A 32 11.69 -16.70 13.30
C LYS A 32 11.07 -15.41 13.81
N ASP A 33 11.44 -14.96 15.00
CA ASP A 33 11.00 -13.68 15.57
C ASP A 33 11.66 -12.47 14.87
N LEU A 34 12.87 -12.64 14.31
CA LEU A 34 13.58 -11.63 13.50
C LEU A 34 13.08 -11.55 12.05
N LYS A 35 12.52 -12.64 11.50
CA LYS A 35 11.92 -12.69 10.14
C LYS A 35 10.49 -12.13 10.14
N LYS A 36 10.29 -10.92 10.65
CA LYS A 36 9.01 -10.22 10.46
C LYS A 36 8.80 -9.98 8.97
N THR A 37 7.62 -10.36 8.49
CA THR A 37 7.18 -10.10 7.11
C THR A 37 7.17 -8.59 6.90
N VAL A 38 7.99 -8.09 5.98
CA VAL A 38 7.93 -6.68 5.59
C VAL A 38 6.63 -6.44 4.81
N PRO A 39 5.81 -5.46 5.19
CA PRO A 39 4.59 -5.14 4.47
C PRO A 39 4.93 -4.67 3.05
N PHE A 40 4.21 -5.19 2.06
CA PHE A 40 4.41 -4.85 0.64
C PHE A 40 3.10 -4.94 -0.16
N ASP A 41 1.98 -5.26 0.50
CA ASP A 41 0.74 -5.59 -0.17
C ASP A 41 0.12 -4.35 -0.82
N GLU A 42 0.27 -3.16 -0.24
CA GLU A 42 -0.22 -1.93 -0.84
C GLU A 42 0.65 -1.44 -2.00
N VAL A 43 1.98 -1.61 -1.91
CA VAL A 43 2.87 -1.36 -3.06
C VAL A 43 2.47 -2.24 -4.24
N GLU A 44 2.22 -3.53 -3.97
CA GLU A 44 1.83 -4.51 -4.97
C GLU A 44 0.44 -4.21 -5.57
N ARG A 45 -0.56 -3.91 -4.73
CA ARG A 45 -1.90 -3.54 -5.16
C ARG A 45 -1.89 -2.26 -5.98
N PHE A 46 -1.16 -1.23 -5.53
CA PHE A 46 -1.01 0.01 -6.29
C PHE A 46 -0.40 -0.25 -7.66
N ALA A 47 0.73 -0.96 -7.72
CA ALA A 47 1.40 -1.29 -8.98
C ALA A 47 0.48 -2.07 -9.92
N ARG A 48 -0.26 -3.08 -9.43
CA ARG A 48 -1.20 -3.85 -10.26
C ARG A 48 -2.35 -2.98 -10.76
N SER A 49 -2.92 -2.14 -9.90
CA SER A 49 -4.02 -1.23 -10.28
C SER A 49 -3.60 -0.30 -11.43
N ILE A 50 -2.47 0.41 -11.29
CA ILE A 50 -2.02 1.32 -12.35
C ILE A 50 -1.57 0.57 -13.61
N MET A 51 -1.04 -0.65 -13.48
CA MET A 51 -0.61 -1.47 -14.61
C MET A 51 -1.75 -1.74 -15.57
N THR A 52 -2.97 -1.93 -15.07
CA THR A 52 -4.16 -2.19 -15.90
C THR A 52 -4.66 -0.98 -16.69
N GLN A 53 -4.15 0.22 -16.39
CA GLN A 53 -4.60 1.45 -17.02
C GLN A 53 -3.84 1.71 -18.32
N ASN A 54 -4.49 2.42 -19.25
CA ASN A 54 -3.89 2.89 -20.50
C ASN A 54 -2.95 4.09 -20.29
N ILE A 55 -2.00 3.94 -19.36
CA ILE A 55 -0.97 4.93 -19.07
C ILE A 55 0.25 4.61 -19.94
N PHE A 56 0.72 5.60 -20.69
CA PHE A 56 1.91 5.49 -21.52
C PHE A 56 3.08 6.19 -20.83
N ILE A 57 4.24 5.56 -20.86
CA ILE A 57 5.48 6.12 -20.34
C ILE A 57 6.57 6.10 -21.41
N TYR A 58 7.47 7.07 -21.34
CA TYR A 58 8.66 7.09 -22.16
C TYR A 58 9.70 6.10 -21.63
N THR A 59 10.11 5.20 -22.50
CA THR A 59 11.20 4.24 -22.29
C THR A 59 12.25 4.41 -23.39
N VAL A 60 13.43 3.84 -23.19
CA VAL A 60 14.39 3.63 -24.28
C VAL A 60 14.04 2.31 -24.94
N GLY A 61 13.65 2.39 -26.21
CA GLY A 61 13.33 1.24 -27.05
C GLY A 61 14.57 0.48 -27.50
N VAL A 62 14.33 -0.61 -28.21
CA VAL A 62 15.37 -1.57 -28.63
C VAL A 62 16.45 -0.94 -29.52
N ASN A 63 16.07 0.07 -30.29
CA ASN A 63 16.95 0.82 -31.18
C ASN A 63 17.72 1.97 -30.47
N GLY A 64 17.61 2.07 -29.14
CA GLY A 64 18.20 3.15 -28.35
C GLY A 64 17.44 4.48 -28.42
N LYS A 65 16.33 4.55 -29.16
CA LYS A 65 15.50 5.77 -29.27
C LYS A 65 14.44 5.79 -28.18
N ARG A 66 14.01 7.00 -27.84
CA ARG A 66 12.88 7.21 -26.92
C ARG A 66 11.60 6.72 -27.57
N GLU A 67 10.90 5.82 -26.90
CA GLU A 67 9.63 5.26 -27.33
C GLU A 67 8.58 5.45 -26.24
N SER A 68 7.32 5.49 -26.66
CA SER A 68 6.18 5.60 -25.75
C SER A 68 5.52 4.24 -25.61
N THR A 69 5.65 3.67 -24.41
CA THR A 69 5.28 2.30 -24.09
C THR A 69 4.14 2.30 -23.07
N ILE A 70 3.12 1.49 -23.30
CA ILE A 70 2.05 1.30 -22.31
C ILE A 70 2.59 0.59 -21.06
N LEU A 71 2.16 1.04 -19.89
CA LEU A 71 2.64 0.58 -18.59
C LEU A 71 2.47 -0.94 -18.39
N THR A 72 1.39 -1.53 -18.92
CA THR A 72 1.17 -2.98 -18.96
C THR A 72 2.34 -3.77 -19.54
N LYS A 73 3.06 -3.22 -20.52
CA LYS A 73 4.21 -3.86 -21.16
C LYS A 73 5.53 -3.56 -20.46
N ALA A 74 5.63 -2.39 -19.85
CA ALA A 74 6.85 -1.92 -19.20
C ALA A 74 6.97 -2.37 -17.73
N MET A 75 5.90 -2.85 -17.11
CA MET A 75 5.87 -3.14 -15.69
C MET A 75 5.42 -4.58 -15.39
N PHE A 76 6.01 -5.17 -14.36
CA PHE A 76 5.71 -6.50 -13.88
C PHE A 76 5.62 -6.50 -12.36
N SER A 77 4.70 -7.28 -11.80
CA SER A 77 4.49 -7.40 -10.35
C SER A 77 4.24 -8.86 -9.97
N ILE A 78 5.25 -9.52 -9.39
CA ILE A 78 5.22 -10.94 -9.04
C ILE A 78 6.03 -11.21 -7.77
N ASN A 79 5.54 -12.08 -6.88
CA ASN A 79 6.24 -12.53 -5.68
C ASN A 79 6.80 -11.36 -4.82
N LYS A 80 5.99 -10.33 -4.56
CA LYS A 80 6.40 -9.12 -3.83
C LYS A 80 7.58 -8.38 -4.46
N VAL A 81 7.72 -8.47 -5.79
CA VAL A 81 8.70 -7.70 -6.55
C VAL A 81 7.97 -6.96 -7.66
N VAL A 82 8.08 -5.64 -7.68
CA VAL A 82 7.62 -4.79 -8.78
C VAL A 82 8.84 -4.37 -9.59
N ARG A 83 8.80 -4.59 -10.92
CA ARG A 83 9.82 -4.12 -11.84
C ARG A 83 9.20 -3.22 -12.88
N ILE A 84 9.83 -2.09 -13.16
CA ILE A 84 9.44 -1.21 -14.26
C ILE A 84 10.63 -0.92 -15.15
N TYR A 85 10.54 -1.36 -16.40
CA TYR A 85 11.56 -1.15 -17.42
C TYR A 85 11.46 0.28 -17.93
N TYR A 86 12.57 1.01 -17.79
CA TYR A 86 12.76 2.31 -18.43
C TYR A 86 13.66 2.22 -19.66
N SER A 87 14.34 1.09 -19.84
CA SER A 87 15.12 0.76 -21.04
C SER A 87 14.94 -0.71 -21.37
N THR A 88 14.45 -0.99 -22.58
CA THR A 88 14.23 -2.33 -23.11
C THR A 88 15.07 -2.49 -24.37
N SER A 89 16.07 -3.36 -24.32
CA SER A 89 16.96 -3.66 -25.44
C SER A 89 17.14 -5.17 -25.59
N PHE A 90 17.45 -5.64 -26.80
CA PHE A 90 17.93 -7.01 -27.01
C PHE A 90 19.35 -7.21 -26.47
N ASP A 91 20.11 -6.11 -26.37
CA ASP A 91 21.40 -6.09 -25.69
C ASP A 91 21.18 -5.94 -24.17
N GLU A 92 21.56 -6.97 -23.41
CA GLU A 92 21.42 -6.99 -21.95
C GLU A 92 22.20 -5.84 -21.30
N ASP A 93 23.28 -5.36 -21.92
CA ASP A 93 24.09 -4.22 -21.44
C ASP A 93 23.34 -2.88 -21.47
N GLN A 94 22.25 -2.79 -22.22
CA GLN A 94 21.44 -1.58 -22.34
C GLN A 94 20.11 -1.68 -21.59
N GLN A 95 19.78 -2.85 -21.03
CA GLN A 95 18.53 -3.04 -20.31
C GLN A 95 18.55 -2.27 -18.98
N GLY A 96 17.43 -1.66 -18.63
CA GLY A 96 17.32 -0.85 -17.42
C GLY A 96 15.94 -0.93 -16.79
N PHE A 97 15.90 -1.23 -15.49
CA PHE A 97 14.66 -1.24 -14.73
C PHE A 97 14.83 -0.73 -13.31
N LEU A 98 13.73 -0.20 -12.78
CA LEU A 98 13.58 0.05 -11.37
C LEU A 98 12.96 -1.21 -10.73
N ARG A 99 13.44 -1.59 -9.55
CA ARG A 99 12.98 -2.74 -8.77
C ARG A 99 12.52 -2.26 -7.39
N LEU A 100 11.28 -2.56 -7.03
CA LEU A 100 10.75 -2.40 -5.68
C LEU A 100 10.61 -3.79 -5.06
N ARG A 101 11.14 -3.98 -3.86
CA ARG A 101 11.06 -5.26 -3.14
C ARG A 101 11.13 -5.05 -1.62
N PRO A 102 10.55 -5.95 -0.81
CA PRO A 102 10.88 -6.02 0.60
C PRO A 102 12.30 -6.56 0.79
N ASP A 103 12.95 -6.11 1.84
CA ASP A 103 14.24 -6.57 2.32
C ASP A 103 14.08 -7.02 3.77
N ILE A 104 14.16 -8.33 3.98
CA ILE A 104 13.87 -8.97 5.27
C ILE A 104 14.99 -8.64 6.28
N ASP A 105 16.23 -8.56 5.81
CA ASP A 105 17.39 -8.33 6.68
C ASP A 105 17.37 -6.89 7.23
N GLN A 106 17.07 -5.91 6.36
CA GLN A 106 17.01 -4.51 6.75
C GLN A 106 15.64 -4.09 7.29
N GLN A 107 14.62 -4.94 7.16
CA GLN A 107 13.23 -4.62 7.52
C GLN A 107 12.73 -3.35 6.82
N LEU A 108 13.05 -3.22 5.53
CA LEU A 108 12.74 -2.07 4.68
C LEU A 108 12.17 -2.52 3.34
N ILE A 109 11.43 -1.65 2.68
CA ILE A 109 11.12 -1.77 1.27
C ILE A 109 12.16 -0.95 0.51
N LEU A 110 12.83 -1.60 -0.43
CA LEU A 110 13.91 -1.01 -1.21
C LEU A 110 13.43 -0.68 -2.61
N VAL A 111 13.87 0.47 -3.10
CA VAL A 111 13.70 0.91 -4.48
C VAL A 111 15.08 1.03 -5.11
N GLU A 112 15.39 0.14 -6.05
CA GLU A 112 16.71 -0.04 -6.62
C GLU A 112 16.67 0.18 -8.13
N ARG A 113 17.75 0.72 -8.69
CA ARG A 113 17.98 0.80 -10.13
C ARG A 113 18.93 -0.30 -10.54
N LEU A 114 18.61 -0.98 -11.63
CA LEU A 114 19.45 -2.00 -12.23
C LEU A 114 19.62 -1.67 -13.71
N HIS A 115 20.87 -1.64 -14.18
CA HIS A 115 21.18 -1.29 -15.56
C HIS A 115 22.39 -2.08 -16.09
N GLY A 116 22.22 -2.67 -17.28
CA GLY A 116 23.25 -3.44 -17.98
C GLY A 116 23.33 -4.92 -17.60
N PHE A 117 24.33 -5.62 -18.14
CA PHE A 117 24.56 -7.04 -17.88
C PHE A 117 25.07 -7.27 -16.47
N ARG A 118 24.45 -8.21 -15.75
CA ARG A 118 24.75 -8.50 -14.32
C ARG A 118 24.82 -7.22 -13.48
N PRO A 119 23.73 -6.44 -13.45
CA PRO A 119 23.75 -5.11 -12.87
C PRO A 119 23.92 -5.21 -11.36
N LYS A 120 24.78 -4.34 -10.80
CA LYS A 120 24.81 -4.10 -9.37
C LYS A 120 23.63 -3.20 -9.00
N PRO A 121 22.78 -3.58 -8.03
CA PRO A 121 21.67 -2.73 -7.60
C PRO A 121 22.19 -1.40 -7.04
N GLU A 122 21.71 -0.30 -7.60
CA GLU A 122 21.90 1.05 -7.05
C GLU A 122 20.67 1.40 -6.20
N LEU A 123 20.84 1.57 -4.89
CA LEU A 123 19.73 1.96 -4.01
C LEU A 123 19.34 3.41 -4.29
N LEU A 124 18.08 3.64 -4.67
CA LEU A 124 17.54 4.99 -4.89
C LEU A 124 16.73 5.49 -3.71
N TYR A 125 15.98 4.60 -3.07
CA TYR A 125 15.11 4.94 -1.95
C TYR A 125 14.85 3.72 -1.06
N ALA A 126 14.64 3.95 0.23
CA ALA A 126 14.28 2.91 1.18
C ALA A 126 13.34 3.47 2.24
N SER A 127 12.31 2.72 2.61
CA SER A 127 11.37 3.10 3.67
C SER A 127 10.71 1.87 4.29
N LYS A 128 10.29 1.99 5.55
CA LYS A 128 9.40 1.00 6.20
C LYS A 128 7.94 1.18 5.83
N ASP A 129 7.58 2.39 5.42
CA ASP A 129 6.22 2.81 5.08
C ASP A 129 5.96 2.65 3.57
N GLU A 130 4.97 1.82 3.23
CA GLU A 130 4.49 1.59 1.87
C GLU A 130 4.03 2.88 1.19
N CYS A 131 3.37 3.80 1.91
CA CYS A 131 2.89 5.06 1.36
C CYS A 131 4.04 5.95 0.88
N HIS A 132 5.15 5.97 1.61
CA HIS A 132 6.33 6.71 1.23
C HIS A 132 7.01 6.13 -0.02
N VAL A 133 7.06 4.79 -0.12
CA VAL A 133 7.56 4.10 -1.32
C VAL A 133 6.66 4.39 -2.53
N ILE A 134 5.34 4.31 -2.35
CA ILE A 134 4.36 4.63 -3.40
C ILE A 134 4.52 6.08 -3.85
N ARG A 135 4.71 7.03 -2.93
CA ARG A 135 4.96 8.45 -3.27
C ARG A 135 6.23 8.63 -4.09
N PHE A 136 7.33 7.97 -3.70
CA PHE A 136 8.55 7.98 -4.50
C PHE A 136 8.28 7.42 -5.91
N PHE A 137 7.57 6.30 -5.99
CA PHE A 137 7.28 5.62 -7.23
C PHE A 137 6.38 6.46 -8.17
N ILE A 138 5.35 7.11 -7.63
CA ILE A 138 4.51 8.08 -8.36
C ILE A 138 5.38 9.21 -8.91
N ASN A 139 6.20 9.85 -8.08
CA ASN A 139 7.07 10.95 -8.51
C ASN A 139 8.03 10.52 -9.63
N TRP A 140 8.53 9.28 -9.58
CA TRP A 140 9.37 8.72 -10.62
C TRP A 140 8.60 8.49 -11.93
N LEU A 141 7.37 7.96 -11.84
CA LEU A 141 6.47 7.71 -12.96
C LEU A 141 6.03 9.01 -13.65
N MET A 142 5.62 10.02 -12.87
CA MET A 142 5.09 11.30 -13.38
C MET A 142 6.06 12.02 -14.32
N ARG A 143 7.37 11.88 -14.09
CA ARG A 143 8.42 12.44 -14.96
C ARG A 143 8.54 11.74 -16.32
N ARG A 144 7.89 10.59 -16.47
CA ARG A 144 8.00 9.70 -17.63
C ARG A 144 6.69 9.51 -18.36
N VAL A 145 5.56 9.92 -17.79
CA VAL A 145 4.27 9.82 -18.48
C VAL A 145 4.35 10.56 -19.82
N ASP A 146 3.94 9.87 -20.87
CA ASP A 146 3.65 10.47 -22.16
C ASP A 146 2.23 11.05 -22.09
N TRP A 147 2.15 12.35 -21.86
CA TRP A 147 0.90 13.10 -21.77
C TRP A 147 0.22 13.32 -23.12
N GLU A 148 0.94 13.14 -24.23
CA GLU A 148 0.33 13.21 -25.55
C GLU A 148 -0.57 12.00 -25.78
N LYS A 149 -0.10 10.80 -25.37
CA LYS A 149 -0.87 9.55 -25.49
C LYS A 149 -1.75 9.20 -24.30
N THR A 150 -1.32 9.53 -23.08
CA THR A 150 -2.10 9.25 -21.87
C THR A 150 -3.25 10.23 -21.75
N LYS A 151 -4.48 9.76 -21.94
CA LYS A 151 -5.70 10.56 -21.76
C LYS A 151 -6.34 10.23 -20.43
N ILE A 152 -6.34 11.18 -19.50
CA ILE A 152 -6.85 11.00 -18.13
C ILE A 152 -8.32 10.57 -18.15
N ASP A 153 -9.14 11.18 -19.02
CA ASP A 153 -10.57 10.86 -19.16
C ASP A 153 -10.84 9.43 -19.64
N ASN A 154 -9.82 8.77 -20.23
CA ASN A 154 -9.91 7.37 -20.67
C ASN A 154 -9.44 6.38 -19.60
N LEU A 155 -8.96 6.84 -18.45
CA LEU A 155 -8.51 5.96 -17.37
C LEU A 155 -9.71 5.55 -16.52
N ASP A 156 -9.99 4.25 -16.46
CA ASP A 156 -11.13 3.71 -15.70
C ASP A 156 -11.01 4.00 -14.21
N LEU A 157 -9.78 3.98 -13.66
CA LEU A 157 -9.55 4.38 -12.27
C LEU A 157 -9.88 5.84 -12.03
N TYR A 158 -9.60 6.73 -12.99
CA TYR A 158 -9.92 8.15 -12.85
C TYR A 158 -11.44 8.39 -12.87
N LYS A 159 -12.16 7.72 -13.76
CA LYS A 159 -13.64 7.80 -13.78
C LYS A 159 -14.24 7.38 -12.44
N ARG A 160 -13.79 6.24 -11.89
CA ARG A 160 -14.21 5.77 -10.57
C ARG A 160 -13.87 6.76 -9.46
N PHE A 161 -12.70 7.38 -9.54
CA PHE A 161 -12.29 8.41 -8.57
C PHE A 161 -13.24 9.62 -8.60
N VAL A 162 -13.54 10.16 -9.78
CA VAL A 162 -14.48 11.27 -9.95
C VAL A 162 -15.89 10.90 -9.47
N ASP A 163 -16.35 9.67 -9.74
CA ASP A 163 -17.65 9.19 -9.28
C ASP A 163 -17.74 9.12 -7.75
N VAL A 164 -16.64 8.73 -7.08
CA VAL A 164 -16.57 8.69 -5.62
C VAL A 164 -16.58 10.11 -5.05
N GLU A 165 -15.72 11.01 -5.54
CA GLU A 165 -15.70 12.41 -5.07
C GLU A 165 -17.06 13.08 -5.26
N ARG A 166 -17.73 12.81 -6.38
CA ARG A 166 -19.06 13.36 -6.64
C ARG A 166 -20.10 12.85 -5.64
N LYS A 167 -20.08 11.56 -5.31
CA LYS A 167 -21.00 10.99 -4.31
C LYS A 167 -20.75 11.56 -2.92
N GLU A 168 -19.48 11.66 -2.51
CA GLU A 168 -19.12 12.25 -1.22
C GLU A 168 -19.60 13.71 -1.11
N LEU A 169 -19.52 14.47 -2.21
CA LEU A 169 -20.05 15.84 -2.26
C LEU A 169 -21.59 15.86 -2.19
N GLU A 170 -22.27 15.01 -2.94
CA GLU A 170 -23.74 14.90 -2.92
C GLU A 170 -24.26 14.50 -1.53
N GLU A 171 -23.59 13.57 -0.84
CA GLU A 171 -23.91 13.15 0.53
C GLU A 171 -23.68 14.28 1.54
N ALA A 172 -22.60 15.06 1.40
CA ALA A 172 -22.34 16.21 2.26
C ALA A 172 -23.42 17.30 2.12
N ILE A 173 -23.86 17.58 0.88
CA ILE A 173 -24.94 18.54 0.61
C ILE A 173 -26.26 18.04 1.21
N ALA A 174 -26.61 16.78 0.99
CA ALA A 174 -27.84 16.20 1.52
C ALA A 174 -27.87 16.18 3.06
N ALA A 175 -26.73 15.91 3.71
CA ALA A 175 -26.61 15.99 5.16
C ALA A 175 -26.83 17.43 5.68
N GLU A 176 -26.26 18.42 5.01
CA GLU A 176 -26.44 19.84 5.36
C GLU A 176 -27.90 20.29 5.16
N GLU A 177 -28.55 19.88 4.07
CA GLU A 177 -29.96 20.16 3.81
C GLU A 177 -30.86 19.51 4.87
N ALA A 178 -30.61 18.25 5.22
CA ALA A 178 -31.36 17.55 6.27
C ALA A 178 -31.23 18.21 7.64
N GLU A 179 -30.04 18.72 8.00
CA GLU A 179 -29.84 19.48 9.23
C GLU A 179 -30.63 20.80 9.21
N ARG A 180 -30.64 21.52 8.08
CA ARG A 180 -31.42 22.75 7.92
C ARG A 180 -32.92 22.48 8.01
N GLU A 181 -33.42 21.48 7.32
CA GLU A 181 -34.83 21.07 7.36
C GLU A 181 -35.22 20.64 8.78
N HIS A 182 -34.40 19.86 9.47
CA HIS A 182 -34.65 19.45 10.85
C HIS A 182 -34.71 20.68 11.79
N HIS A 183 -33.79 21.64 11.63
CA HIS A 183 -33.81 22.89 12.39
C HIS A 183 -35.04 23.75 12.08
N GLU A 184 -35.47 23.84 10.83
CA GLU A 184 -36.70 24.56 10.44
C GLU A 184 -37.96 23.89 10.98
N LEU A 185 -38.01 22.55 10.93
CA LEU A 185 -39.12 21.77 11.44
C LEU A 185 -39.22 21.89 12.97
N GLN A 186 -38.08 21.83 13.67
CA GLN A 186 -38.01 22.05 15.12
C GLN A 186 -38.46 23.47 15.50
N ARG A 187 -37.96 24.50 14.79
CA ARG A 187 -38.42 25.90 15.00
C ARG A 187 -39.92 26.06 14.76
N THR A 188 -40.47 25.36 13.77
CA THR A 188 -41.90 25.39 13.44
C THR A 188 -42.72 24.68 14.53
N LEU A 189 -42.29 23.50 14.97
CA LEU A 189 -42.92 22.77 16.07
C LEU A 189 -42.89 23.59 17.37
N ASP A 190 -41.76 24.21 17.71
CA ASP A 190 -41.63 25.06 18.90
C ASP A 190 -42.57 26.27 18.85
N LYS A 191 -42.73 26.91 17.68
CA LYS A 191 -43.67 28.01 17.47
C LYS A 191 -45.14 27.59 17.63
N HIS A 192 -45.52 26.44 17.08
CA HIS A 192 -46.92 26.00 17.06
C HIS A 192 -47.37 25.29 18.35
N PHE A 193 -46.47 24.57 19.03
CA PHE A 193 -46.81 23.78 20.21
C PHE A 193 -46.27 24.37 21.52
N GLY A 194 -45.18 25.15 21.50
CA GLY A 194 -44.59 25.77 22.70
C GLY A 194 -45.39 26.92 23.33
N GLN A 195 -46.36 27.50 22.62
CA GLN A 195 -47.23 28.56 23.17
C GLN A 195 -48.39 28.03 24.02
N ARG A 196 -48.75 26.74 23.92
CA ARG A 196 -49.91 26.19 24.66
C ARG A 196 -49.61 25.89 26.13
N GLU A 197 -48.36 25.66 26.51
CA GLU A 197 -48.01 25.36 27.91
C GLU A 197 -47.87 26.59 28.82
N LYS A 198 -47.66 27.80 28.26
CA LYS A 198 -47.59 29.04 29.07
C LYS A 198 -48.95 29.67 29.42
N ARG A 199 -50.08 29.05 29.04
CA ARG A 199 -51.44 29.54 29.36
C ARG A 199 -52.19 28.58 30.31
N LYS A 200 -51.67 28.42 31.53
CA LYS A 200 -52.38 27.96 32.76
C LYS A 200 -51.70 28.67 33.94
N MET A 201 -52.32 29.41 34.87
CA MET A 201 -53.70 29.75 35.22
C MET A 201 -53.72 31.15 35.87
N PRO A 202 -54.82 31.93 35.80
CA PRO A 202 -54.99 33.10 36.65
C PRO A 202 -55.22 32.66 38.10
N SER A 203 -54.32 33.04 39.01
CA SER A 203 -54.56 32.92 40.45
C SER A 203 -55.72 33.82 40.82
N ARG A 204 -56.87 33.22 41.13
CA ARG A 204 -58.00 33.93 41.73
C ARG A 204 -57.59 34.43 43.11
N LEU A 205 -57.79 35.74 43.30
CA LEU A 205 -57.92 36.42 44.59
C LEU A 205 -58.95 35.71 45.47
N HIS A 206 -58.66 35.57 46.77
CA HIS A 206 -59.66 35.75 47.81
C HIS A 206 -59.06 36.37 49.07
N HIS A 207 -59.89 37.27 49.62
CA HIS A 207 -59.79 38.11 50.82
C HIS A 207 -59.26 37.46 52.08
#